data_AF-A0AAP2H9V8-F1
#
_entry.id   AF-A0AAP2H9V8-F1
#
_cell.length_a   1.000
_cell.length_b   1.000
_cell.length_c   1.000
_cell.angle_alpha   90.00
_cell.angle_beta   90.00
_cell.angle_gamma   90.00
#
_symmetry.space_group_name_H-M   'P 1'
#
loop_
_entity.id
_entity.type
_entity.pdbx_description
1 polymer ?
#
loop_
_entity_poly.entity_id
_entity_poly.type
_entity_poly.pdbx_seq_one_letter_code
_entity_poly.pdbx_strand_id
1 'polypeptide(L)' 'MPEASSIIEAGAITEGQRFSPHDLKRKGGTDTTGNRAEKQDALGVSEAMMKVYDKSVPKVRPSG' A
#
# COMPACT_ATOMS: atom_id res chain seq x y z
N MET A 1 10.63 20.56 12.35
CA MET A 1 10.55 19.16 11.87
C MET A 1 11.87 18.90 11.14
N PRO A 2 12.67 17.90 11.52
CA PRO A 2 13.85 17.55 10.73
C PRO A 2 13.40 17.16 9.31
N GLU A 3 14.15 17.61 8.31
CA GLU A 3 13.91 17.29 6.90
C GLU A 3 13.98 15.78 6.69
N ALA A 4 13.08 15.20 5.90
CA ALA A 4 12.99 13.74 5.72
C ALA A 4 14.29 13.09 5.19
N SER A 5 15.20 13.87 4.58
CA SER A 5 16.54 13.41 4.18
C SER A 5 17.39 12.98 5.37
N SER A 6 17.33 13.73 6.48
CA SER A 6 18.24 13.52 7.61
C SER A 6 17.95 12.24 8.40
N ILE A 7 16.71 11.73 8.35
CA ILE A 7 16.33 10.48 9.03
C ILE A 7 16.79 9.24 8.24
N ILE A 8 16.83 9.31 6.91
CA ILE A 8 17.37 8.25 6.06
C ILE A 8 18.89 8.21 6.21
N GLU A 9 19.55 9.37 6.19
CA GLU A 9 21.00 9.48 6.41
C GLU A 9 21.43 8.96 7.79
N ALA A 10 20.59 9.16 8.81
CA ALA A 10 20.79 8.61 10.14
C ALA A 10 20.56 7.08 10.24
N GLY A 11 20.11 6.42 9.16
CA GLY A 11 19.89 4.98 9.10
C GLY A 11 18.69 4.47 9.90
N ALA A 12 17.84 5.38 10.40
CA ALA A 12 16.66 5.01 11.20
C ALA A 12 15.54 4.38 10.34
N ILE A 13 15.47 4.75 9.06
CA ILE A 13 14.59 4.13 8.05
C ILE A 13 15.36 3.92 6.74
N THR A 14 14.96 2.93 5.95
CA THR A 14 15.42 2.78 4.56
C THR A 14 14.62 3.68 3.62
N GLU A 15 15.12 3.89 2.39
CA GLU A 15 14.37 4.62 1.36
C GLU A 15 12.98 4.02 1.10
N GLY A 16 12.87 2.68 1.08
CA GLY A 16 11.61 1.97 0.89
C GLY A 16 10.65 2.09 2.08
N GLN A 17 11.11 2.58 3.23
CA GLN A 17 10.30 2.88 4.41
C GLN A 17 9.90 4.37 4.49
N ARG A 18 10.31 5.19 3.51
CA ARG A 18 9.80 6.55 3.35
C ARG A 18 8.43 6.49 2.69
N PHE A 19 7.41 6.98 3.40
CA PHE A 19 6.03 6.97 2.92
C PHE A 19 5.43 8.36 2.93
N SER A 20 4.79 8.75 1.84
CA SER A 20 3.80 9.83 1.82
C SER A 20 2.47 9.33 2.42
N PRO A 21 1.54 10.22 2.80
CA PRO A 21 0.23 9.82 3.30
C PRO A 21 -0.52 8.85 2.37
N HIS A 22 -0.38 9.00 1.05
CA HIS A 22 -1.00 8.09 0.09
C HIS A 22 -0.32 6.72 0.03
N ASP A 23 0.98 6.65 0.33
CA ASP A 23 1.68 5.38 0.41
C ASP A 23 1.21 4.57 1.61
N LEU A 24 0.95 5.24 2.75
CA LEU A 24 0.37 4.61 3.93
C LEU A 24 -1.04 4.06 3.65
N LYS A 25 -1.90 4.84 2.99
CA LYS A 25 -3.24 4.38 2.58
C LYS A 25 -3.17 3.16 1.65
N ARG A 26 -2.27 3.19 0.66
CA ARG A 26 -2.06 2.08 -0.29
C ARG A 26 -1.55 0.82 0.40
N LYS A 27 -0.57 0.95 1.29
CA LYS A 27 -0.02 -0.15 2.08
C LYS A 27 -1.11 -0.77 2.95
N GLY A 28 -1.89 0.05 3.65
CA GLY A 28 -3.02 -0.42 4.45
C GLY A 28 -4.02 -1.25 3.66
N GLY A 29 -4.42 -0.78 2.47
CA GLY A 29 -5.32 -1.53 1.59
C GLY A 29 -4.75 -2.85 1.05
N THR A 30 -3.46 -2.83 0.70
CA THR A 30 -2.77 -4.01 0.17
C THR A 30 -2.62 -5.09 1.25
N ASP A 31 -2.22 -4.70 2.46
CA ASP A 31 -1.95 -5.60 3.59
C ASP A 31 -3.23 -6.10 4.28
N THR A 32 -4.35 -5.40 4.11
CA THR A 32 -5.65 -5.82 4.64
C THR A 32 -6.02 -7.20 4.09
N THR A 33 -6.35 -8.14 4.98
CA THR A 33 -6.90 -9.45 4.61
C THR A 33 -8.37 -9.31 4.23
N GLY A 34 -8.84 -10.12 3.29
CA GLY A 34 -10.23 -10.11 2.85
C GLY A 34 -10.36 -10.17 1.33
N ASN A 35 -11.60 -10.20 0.87
CA ASN A 35 -11.94 -10.17 -0.54
C ASN A 35 -11.86 -8.73 -1.09
N ARG A 36 -11.97 -8.60 -2.42
CA ARG A 36 -11.84 -7.32 -3.11
C ARG A 36 -12.86 -6.28 -2.66
N ALA A 37 -14.10 -6.68 -2.40
CA ALA A 37 -15.17 -5.76 -2.00
C ALA A 37 -14.94 -5.21 -0.60
N GLU A 38 -14.52 -6.06 0.35
CA GLU A 38 -14.15 -5.66 1.72
C GLU A 38 -13.00 -4.66 1.71
N LYS A 39 -11.98 -4.89 0.89
CA LYS A 39 -10.86 -3.96 0.73
C LYS A 39 -11.30 -2.62 0.14
N GLN A 40 -12.20 -2.64 -0.84
CA GLN A 40 -12.71 -1.43 -1.48
C GLN A 40 -13.47 -0.56 -0.48
N ASP A 41 -14.33 -1.17 0.33
CA ASP A 41 -15.09 -0.49 1.38
C ASP A 41 -14.16 0.11 2.44
N ALA A 42 -13.20 -0.67 2.93
CA ALA A 42 -12.20 -0.22 3.90
C ALA A 42 -11.34 0.95 3.37
N LEU A 43 -11.03 0.96 2.07
CA LEU A 43 -10.27 2.04 1.43
C LEU A 43 -11.12 3.27 1.10
N GLY A 44 -12.45 3.13 1.05
CA GLY A 44 -13.37 4.17 0.62
C GLY A 44 -13.05 4.66 -0.80
N VAL A 45 -12.77 3.75 -1.72
CA VAL A 45 -12.41 4.07 -3.11
C VAL A 45 -13.42 3.51 -4.11
N SER A 46 -13.48 4.11 -5.29
CA SER A 46 -14.24 3.53 -6.40
C SER A 46 -13.57 2.25 -6.92
N GLU A 47 -14.35 1.41 -7.60
CA GLU A 47 -13.84 0.18 -8.21
C GLU A 47 -12.68 0.45 -9.19
N ALA A 48 -12.78 1.53 -9.97
CA ALA A 48 -11.73 1.95 -10.90
C ALA A 48 -10.43 2.34 -10.20
N MET A 49 -10.51 2.82 -8.95
CA MET A 49 -9.36 3.23 -8.14
C MET A 49 -8.71 2.07 -7.39
N MET A 50 -9.36 0.91 -7.28
CA MET A 50 -8.77 -0.27 -6.62
C MET A 50 -7.45 -0.70 -7.26
N LYS A 51 -7.28 -0.59 -8.58
CA LYS A 51 -6.01 -0.92 -9.25
C LYS A 51 -4.83 0.01 -8.87
N VAL A 52 -5.15 1.22 -8.39
CA VAL A 52 -4.15 2.20 -7.94
C VAL A 52 -3.74 1.90 -6.50
N TYR A 53 -4.69 1.52 -5.65
CA TYR A 53 -4.50 1.36 -4.21
C TYR A 53 -4.20 -0.07 -3.74
N ASP A 54 -4.75 -1.09 -4.40
CA ASP A 54 -4.49 -2.48 -4.09
C ASP A 54 -3.38 -2.99 -5.01
N LYS A 55 -2.20 -3.25 -4.42
CA LYS A 55 -1.03 -3.81 -5.10
C LYS A 55 -0.85 -5.30 -4.82
N SER A 56 -1.89 -5.98 -4.33
CA SER A 56 -1.83 -7.43 -4.13
C SER A 56 -1.61 -8.17 -5.44
N VAL A 57 -0.79 -9.21 -5.38
CA VAL A 57 -0.57 -10.11 -6.52
C VAL A 57 -1.80 -11.01 -6.67
N PRO A 58 -2.46 -11.05 -7.85
CA PRO A 58 -3.59 -11.93 -8.07
C PRO A 58 -3.21 -13.39 -7.84
N LYS A 59 -3.92 -14.08 -6.94
CA LYS A 59 -3.78 -15.53 -6.77
C LYS A 59 -4.65 -16.23 -7.81
N VAL A 60 -4.01 -16.90 -8.77
CA VAL A 60 -4.67 -17.67 -9.83
C VAL A 60 -4.29 -19.16 -9.72
N ARG A 61 -5.16 -20.05 -10.21
CA ARG A 61 -4.83 -21.48 -10.30
C ARG A 61 -3.76 -21.68 -11.37
N PRO A 62 -2.76 -22.56 -11.14
CA PRO A 62 -1.83 -22.94 -12.20
C PRO A 62 -2.59 -23.53 -13.39
N SER A 63 -2.12 -23.26 -14.60
CA SER A 63 -2.61 -23.91 -15.82
C SER A 63 -1.99 -25.32 -15.89
N GLY A 64 -2.68 -26.31 -15.35
CA GLY A 64 -2.29 -27.72 -15.38
C GLY A 64 -3.52 -28.61 -15.47
#